data_AF-A0A5P8M6K5-F1
#
_entry.id   AF-A0A5P8M6K5-F1
#
_cell.length_a   1.000
_cell.length_b   1.000
_cell.length_c   1.000
_cell.angle_alpha   90.00
_cell.angle_beta   90.00
_cell.angle_gamma   90.00
#
_symmetry.space_group_name_H-M   'P 1'
#
loop_
_entity.id
_entity.type
_entity.pdbx_description
1 polymer ?
#
loop_
_entity_poly.entity_id
_entity_poly.type
_entity_poly.pdbx_seq_one_letter_code
_entity_poly.pdbx_strand_id
1 'polypeptide(L)'
;MGLFDPGQDIHHALYLALAQAWDKMAAWQRGVDQPLPVLILTTPKGWTGPEAGEAASHQLPIAIDPDAPAAGLAALTKWLQPHRPTALFTAEGALSPAFLDLLPPKERRITNHPAAHHHFHRWRLPDLPDRPVPKRGARSESPTAVLGTYLNSLAPEHRLHLFSPDELGSVHLNKLDQPATANVVSEHLDEGLLEGYTLTGRQGLFTSYEAFLPIVGSMVAQHGKWLQEAQRFQWRDTEPSLNLLATGDVWEQGHNGYSHQNPLMQDIVASLPASTATIYLPADTNMLLASAHRALRSQHHVNLIVASKSAMPDWFTTAEAAALVHNGVDTVPWATIHPEKKPDIVLLAGGMRPFAETIGAVHLLHAKDPALAIRVVCLVRPLVLRQSEQDPNGLAEATFNSLFPQGVPVVAAYPGYPALLASLLYSRDHAPFDLHGFNNQGGVTTPAVLTALNGLDQYSLAMAAYRQLDRQPNDAWYHAHNALFSAERALSPLPDKVK
;
A
#
# COMPACT_ATOMS: atom_id res chain seq x y z
N MET A 1 15.97 36.43 18.80
CA MET A 1 14.77 36.70 17.98
C MET A 1 14.76 38.19 17.69
N GLY A 2 15.01 38.60 16.45
CA GLY A 2 14.76 39.98 16.06
C GLY A 2 13.26 40.14 15.88
N LEU A 3 12.60 40.79 16.84
CA LEU A 3 11.20 41.19 16.71
C LEU A 3 11.18 42.39 15.75
N PHE A 4 10.67 42.19 14.54
CA PHE A 4 10.40 43.29 13.61
C PHE A 4 8.97 43.79 13.90
N ASP A 5 8.87 45.06 14.25
CA ASP A 5 7.65 45.72 14.75
C ASP A 5 6.65 45.99 13.60
N PRO A 6 5.34 45.71 13.76
CA PRO A 6 4.30 46.06 12.79
C PRO A 6 4.20 47.60 12.62
N GLY A 7 4.90 48.13 11.63
CA GLY A 7 5.01 49.56 11.33
C GLY A 7 6.11 49.88 10.31
N GLN A 8 7.00 48.93 10.04
CA GLN A 8 8.00 48.98 8.97
C GLN A 8 7.46 48.45 7.63
N ASP A 9 8.12 48.83 6.53
CA ASP A 9 7.94 48.20 5.22
C ASP A 9 8.08 46.67 5.35
N ILE A 10 6.96 45.96 5.26
CA ILE A 10 6.90 44.51 5.42
C ILE A 10 7.78 43.78 4.41
N HIS A 11 7.99 44.35 3.22
CA HIS A 11 8.85 43.75 2.21
C HIS A 11 10.32 43.79 2.67
N HIS A 12 10.75 44.90 3.26
CA HIS A 12 12.09 45.02 3.82
C HIS A 12 12.30 44.07 5.00
N ALA A 13 11.34 44.00 5.92
CA ALA A 13 11.41 43.09 7.06
C ALA A 13 11.46 41.61 6.63
N LEU A 14 10.61 41.22 5.67
CA LEU A 14 10.62 39.87 5.12
C LEU A 14 11.94 39.54 4.40
N TYR A 15 12.48 40.48 3.63
CA TYR A 15 13.79 40.32 2.97
C TYR A 15 14.91 40.03 3.99
N LEU A 16 15.00 40.84 5.06
CA LEU A 16 16.02 40.64 6.09
C LEU A 16 15.86 39.29 6.80
N ALA A 17 14.62 38.90 7.12
CA ALA A 17 14.34 37.61 7.76
C ALA A 17 14.71 36.43 6.86
N LEU A 18 14.39 36.50 5.56
CA LEU A 18 14.77 35.49 4.56
C LEU A 18 16.28 35.40 4.38
N ALA A 19 16.99 36.53 4.28
CA ALA A 19 18.44 36.55 4.17
C ALA A 19 19.11 35.89 5.39
N GLN A 20 18.65 36.21 6.61
CA GLN A 20 19.16 35.58 7.82
C GLN A 20 18.86 34.08 7.87
N ALA A 21 17.67 33.66 7.46
CA ALA A 21 17.33 32.24 7.36
C ALA A 21 18.22 31.52 6.33
N TRP A 22 18.48 32.16 5.19
CA TRP A 22 19.36 31.62 4.15
C TRP A 22 20.79 31.40 4.65
N ASP A 23 21.37 32.40 5.34
CA ASP A 23 22.73 32.28 5.90
C ASP A 23 22.84 31.13 6.92
N LYS A 24 21.80 30.95 7.75
CA LYS A 24 21.69 29.81 8.66
C LYS A 24 21.55 28.49 7.92
N MET A 25 20.74 28.43 6.87
CA MET A 25 20.65 27.19 6.08
C MET A 25 22.00 26.85 5.43
N ALA A 26 22.68 27.86 4.86
CA ALA A 26 23.97 27.68 4.19
C ALA A 26 25.09 27.27 5.14
N ALA A 27 25.14 27.82 6.36
CA ALA A 27 26.12 27.39 7.35
C ALA A 27 25.83 25.97 7.87
N TRP A 28 24.55 25.60 8.06
CA TRP A 28 24.18 24.23 8.42
C TRP A 28 24.59 23.22 7.34
N GLN A 29 24.37 23.55 6.06
CA GLN A 29 24.81 22.73 4.91
C GLN A 29 26.34 22.56 4.84
N ARG A 30 27.11 23.48 5.42
CA ARG A 30 28.57 23.37 5.55
C ARG A 30 29.02 22.58 6.78
N GLY A 31 28.10 21.99 7.53
CA GLY A 31 28.37 21.20 8.74
C GLY A 31 28.53 22.04 10.01
N VAL A 32 28.13 23.32 10.00
CA VAL A 32 28.06 24.10 11.24
C VAL A 32 26.88 23.60 12.06
N ASP A 33 27.15 23.17 13.28
CA ASP A 33 26.12 22.78 14.24
C ASP A 33 25.33 24.01 14.68
N GLN A 34 24.14 24.18 14.09
CA GLN A 34 23.22 25.25 14.43
C GLN A 34 21.78 24.84 14.13
N PRO A 35 20.80 25.42 14.84
CA PRO A 35 19.39 25.15 14.58
C PRO A 35 18.96 25.56 13.17
N LEU A 36 18.15 24.73 12.53
CA LEU A 36 17.49 25.09 11.27
C LEU A 36 16.53 26.27 11.48
N PRO A 37 16.47 27.23 10.55
CA PRO A 37 15.63 28.40 10.68
C PRO A 37 14.14 28.06 10.44
N VAL A 38 13.27 28.65 11.25
CA VAL A 38 11.81 28.68 11.03
C VAL A 38 11.38 30.15 10.97
N LEU A 39 10.56 30.51 9.98
CA LEU A 39 10.02 31.85 9.81
C LEU A 39 8.57 31.88 10.29
N ILE A 40 8.27 32.75 11.26
CA ILE A 40 6.91 33.02 11.72
C ILE A 40 6.42 34.28 11.01
N LEU A 41 5.61 34.10 9.97
CA LEU A 41 5.00 35.19 9.20
C LEU A 41 3.57 35.45 9.70
N THR A 42 3.39 36.51 10.48
CA THR A 42 2.07 36.93 10.98
C THR A 42 1.48 37.98 10.05
N THR A 43 0.42 37.63 9.32
CA THR A 43 -0.32 38.56 8.45
C THR A 43 -1.83 38.39 8.63
N PRO A 44 -2.65 39.43 8.36
CA PRO A 44 -4.11 39.28 8.40
C PRO A 44 -4.59 38.23 7.40
N LYS A 45 -5.52 37.35 7.78
CA LYS A 45 -6.16 36.43 6.83
C LYS A 45 -6.90 37.25 5.76
N GLY A 46 -6.79 36.87 4.48
CA GLY A 46 -7.41 37.65 3.39
C GLY A 46 -6.78 39.03 3.19
N TRP A 47 -5.52 39.22 3.59
CA TRP A 47 -4.83 40.51 3.54
C TRP A 47 -5.00 41.22 2.19
N THR A 48 -5.23 42.54 2.24
CA THR A 48 -5.60 43.45 1.13
C THR A 48 -7.03 43.29 0.59
N GLY A 49 -7.73 42.21 0.93
CA GLY A 49 -9.11 41.96 0.54
C GLY A 49 -10.16 42.51 1.51
N PRO A 50 -11.45 42.41 1.13
CA PRO A 50 -12.56 42.65 2.05
C PRO A 50 -12.49 41.71 3.25
N GLU A 51 -12.96 42.18 4.41
CA GLU A 51 -13.05 41.36 5.63
C GLU A 51 -11.68 40.78 6.06
N ALA A 52 -10.59 41.49 5.73
CA ALA A 52 -9.24 41.08 6.09
C ALA A 52 -9.10 40.98 7.62
N GLY A 53 -8.59 39.85 8.10
CA GLY A 53 -8.50 39.48 9.51
C GLY A 53 -9.70 38.67 10.02
N GLU A 54 -10.77 38.53 9.24
CA GLU A 54 -11.99 37.83 9.65
C GLU A 54 -12.09 36.41 9.09
N ALA A 55 -12.88 35.56 9.75
CA ALA A 55 -13.09 34.17 9.31
C ALA A 55 -13.76 34.08 7.94
N ALA A 56 -14.63 35.04 7.61
CA ALA A 56 -15.40 35.11 6.37
C ALA A 56 -14.52 35.23 5.11
N SER A 57 -13.28 35.73 5.25
CA SER A 57 -12.28 35.78 4.18
C SER A 57 -11.76 34.40 3.69
N HIS A 58 -12.29 33.28 4.20
CA HIS A 58 -11.82 31.92 3.86
C HIS A 58 -12.17 31.46 2.45
N GLN A 59 -13.39 31.74 1.98
CA GLN A 59 -13.90 31.28 0.69
C GLN A 59 -14.08 32.47 -0.26
N LEU A 60 -15.32 32.94 -0.40
CA LEU A 60 -15.67 34.05 -1.28
C LEU A 60 -16.06 35.26 -0.42
N PRO A 61 -15.13 36.22 -0.19
CA PRO A 61 -15.41 37.42 0.61
C PRO A 61 -16.37 38.40 -0.10
N ILE A 62 -16.67 38.16 -1.37
CA ILE A 62 -17.66 38.92 -2.13
C ILE A 62 -18.55 37.92 -2.85
N ALA A 63 -19.83 37.90 -2.50
CA ALA A 63 -20.85 37.19 -3.27
C ALA A 63 -21.30 38.06 -4.44
N ILE A 64 -21.39 37.47 -5.63
CA ILE A 64 -21.98 38.10 -6.82
C ILE A 64 -23.21 37.29 -7.19
N ASP A 65 -24.37 37.87 -6.96
CA ASP A 65 -25.65 37.33 -7.42
C ASP A 65 -25.79 37.55 -8.93
N PRO A 66 -25.91 36.50 -9.76
CA PRO A 66 -26.12 36.65 -11.19
C PRO A 66 -27.39 37.43 -11.57
N ASP A 67 -28.43 37.39 -10.73
CA ASP A 67 -29.71 38.06 -10.96
C ASP A 67 -29.69 39.53 -10.50
N ALA A 68 -28.75 39.89 -9.61
CA ALA A 68 -28.55 41.24 -9.08
C ALA A 68 -27.06 41.60 -8.90
N PRO A 69 -26.24 41.60 -9.98
CA PRO A 69 -24.79 41.61 -9.84
C PRO A 69 -24.20 42.98 -9.47
N ALA A 70 -24.97 44.06 -9.61
CA ALA A 70 -24.45 45.43 -9.52
C ALA A 70 -23.70 45.73 -8.21
N ALA A 71 -24.25 45.31 -7.06
CA ALA A 71 -23.63 45.55 -5.76
C ALA A 71 -22.34 44.73 -5.58
N GLY A 72 -22.36 43.45 -5.96
CA GLY A 72 -21.20 42.57 -5.90
C GLY A 72 -20.07 43.02 -6.83
N LEU A 73 -20.40 43.47 -8.04
CA LEU A 73 -19.44 44.02 -9.01
C LEU A 73 -18.84 45.34 -8.53
N ALA A 74 -19.61 46.20 -7.87
CA ALA A 74 -19.10 47.43 -7.28
C ALA A 74 -18.12 47.13 -6.14
N ALA A 75 -18.43 46.16 -5.27
CA ALA A 75 -17.54 45.71 -4.21
C ALA A 75 -16.24 45.10 -4.77
N LEU A 76 -16.34 44.27 -5.82
CA LEU A 76 -15.18 43.68 -6.49
C LEU A 76 -14.30 44.76 -7.11
N THR A 77 -14.90 45.73 -7.81
CA THR A 77 -14.17 46.85 -8.43
C THR A 77 -13.41 47.66 -7.38
N LYS A 78 -14.08 47.97 -6.25
CA LYS A 78 -13.47 48.69 -5.13
C LYS A 78 -12.27 47.93 -4.54
N TRP A 79 -12.33 46.61 -4.49
CA TRP A 79 -11.20 45.79 -4.03
C TRP A 79 -10.05 45.77 -5.04
N LEU A 80 -10.33 45.61 -6.33
CA LEU A 80 -9.29 45.47 -7.36
C LEU A 80 -8.57 46.80 -7.68
N GLN A 81 -9.26 47.93 -7.61
CA GLN A 81 -8.72 49.23 -8.04
C GLN A 81 -7.43 49.66 -7.32
N PRO A 82 -7.29 49.52 -5.98
CA PRO A 82 -6.05 49.84 -5.26
C PRO A 82 -4.80 49.07 -5.72
N HIS A 83 -4.96 47.89 -6.34
CA HIS A 83 -3.84 47.09 -6.87
C HIS A 83 -3.23 47.66 -8.16
N ARG A 84 -3.79 48.75 -8.71
CA ARG A 84 -3.28 49.47 -9.89
C ARG A 84 -2.97 48.53 -11.07
N PRO A 85 -3.95 47.77 -11.57
CA PRO A 85 -3.72 46.79 -12.65
C PRO A 85 -3.08 47.40 -13.90
N THR A 86 -3.36 48.66 -14.22
CA THR A 86 -2.76 49.39 -15.36
C THR A 86 -1.26 49.65 -15.22
N ALA A 87 -0.68 49.51 -14.03
CA ALA A 87 0.77 49.55 -13.81
C ALA A 87 1.43 48.15 -13.89
N LEU A 88 0.63 47.09 -13.74
CA LEU A 88 1.08 45.69 -13.73
C LEU A 88 0.95 45.02 -15.10
N PHE A 89 0.01 45.49 -15.92
CA PHE A 89 -0.29 44.93 -17.24
C PHE A 89 -0.22 45.99 -18.34
N THR A 90 0.22 45.56 -19.52
CA THR A 90 0.10 46.29 -20.78
C THR A 90 -1.35 46.38 -21.23
N ALA A 91 -1.65 47.26 -22.20
CA ALA A 91 -3.01 47.40 -22.74
C ALA A 91 -3.51 46.11 -23.42
N GLU A 92 -2.59 45.28 -23.90
CA GLU A 92 -2.84 43.98 -24.54
C GLU A 92 -3.00 42.83 -23.52
N GLY A 93 -2.87 43.11 -22.21
CA GLY A 93 -3.03 42.13 -21.14
C GLY A 93 -1.78 41.32 -20.77
N ALA A 94 -0.62 41.62 -21.37
CA ALA A 94 0.65 41.03 -20.96
C ALA A 94 1.21 41.68 -19.68
N LEU A 95 2.01 40.96 -18.89
CA LEU A 95 2.73 41.52 -17.74
C LEU A 95 3.68 42.66 -18.18
N SER A 96 3.81 43.70 -17.34
CA SER A 96 4.71 44.81 -17.63
C SER A 96 6.19 44.37 -17.59
N PRO A 97 7.08 44.98 -18.41
CA PRO A 97 8.51 44.64 -18.41
C PRO A 97 9.15 44.76 -17.02
N ALA A 98 8.79 45.80 -16.26
CA ALA A 98 9.29 46.00 -14.90
C ALA A 98 8.95 44.85 -13.94
N PHE A 99 7.80 44.18 -14.14
CA PHE A 99 7.45 43.00 -13.35
C PHE A 99 8.19 41.75 -13.83
N LEU A 100 8.36 41.60 -15.15
CA LEU A 100 9.11 40.48 -15.72
C LEU A 100 10.58 40.48 -15.28
N ASP A 101 11.18 41.66 -15.12
CA ASP A 101 12.56 41.83 -14.64
C ASP A 101 12.77 41.34 -13.19
N LEU A 102 11.70 41.21 -12.39
CA LEU A 102 11.75 40.66 -11.04
C LEU A 102 11.76 39.12 -11.02
N LEU A 103 11.40 38.47 -12.11
CA LEU A 103 11.31 37.01 -12.17
C LEU A 103 12.70 36.38 -12.32
N PRO A 104 12.98 35.27 -11.63
CA PRO A 104 14.22 34.54 -11.86
C PRO A 104 14.27 33.99 -13.30
N PRO A 105 15.49 33.66 -13.79
CA PRO A 105 15.68 32.90 -15.02
C PRO A 105 14.78 31.67 -15.06
N LYS A 106 14.33 31.29 -16.26
CA LYS A 106 13.28 30.27 -16.46
C LYS A 106 13.59 28.98 -15.70
N GLU A 107 14.81 28.50 -15.79
CA GLU A 107 15.32 27.27 -15.17
C GLU A 107 15.38 27.30 -13.63
N ARG A 108 15.31 28.49 -13.02
CA ARG A 108 15.28 28.67 -11.56
C ARG A 108 13.89 28.99 -11.03
N ARG A 109 12.87 29.07 -11.89
CA ARG A 109 11.49 29.25 -11.47
C ARG A 109 11.03 28.00 -10.73
N ILE A 110 10.28 28.19 -9.64
CA ILE A 110 9.75 27.08 -8.81
C ILE A 110 8.99 26.07 -9.68
N THR A 111 8.18 26.56 -10.61
CA THR A 111 7.39 25.74 -11.55
C THR A 111 8.20 25.01 -12.60
N ASN A 112 9.45 25.41 -12.84
CA ASN A 112 10.36 24.81 -13.82
C ASN A 112 11.56 24.14 -13.14
N HIS A 113 11.52 23.95 -11.81
CA HIS A 113 12.52 23.19 -11.09
C HIS A 113 12.33 21.68 -11.34
N PRO A 114 13.35 20.92 -11.80
CA PRO A 114 13.17 19.52 -12.20
C PRO A 114 12.53 18.62 -11.15
N ALA A 115 12.84 18.84 -9.86
CA ALA A 115 12.25 18.07 -8.77
C ALA A 115 10.70 18.14 -8.70
N ALA A 116 10.06 19.11 -9.36
CA ALA A 116 8.60 19.27 -9.36
C ALA A 116 7.89 18.52 -10.49
N HIS A 117 8.58 18.07 -11.55
CA HIS A 117 7.93 17.54 -12.76
C HIS A 117 8.80 16.62 -13.64
N HIS A 118 10.11 16.53 -13.40
CA HIS A 118 11.05 15.72 -14.16
C HIS A 118 11.76 14.70 -13.29
N HIS A 119 11.40 13.43 -13.45
CA HIS A 119 11.92 12.34 -12.64
C HIS A 119 12.92 11.51 -13.45
N PHE A 120 14.18 11.91 -13.35
CA PHE A 120 15.30 11.32 -14.08
C PHE A 120 15.85 10.08 -13.38
N HIS A 121 15.04 9.02 -13.26
CA HIS A 121 15.61 7.70 -12.99
C HIS A 121 14.68 6.55 -13.42
N ARG A 122 14.86 6.06 -14.65
CA ARG A 122 14.32 4.76 -15.06
C ARG A 122 15.30 3.67 -14.62
N TRP A 123 14.98 2.99 -13.52
CA TRP A 123 15.82 1.94 -12.95
C TRP A 123 15.79 0.69 -13.85
N ARG A 124 16.95 0.07 -14.06
CA ARG A 124 17.02 -1.33 -14.50
C ARG A 124 17.44 -2.14 -13.30
N LEU A 125 16.46 -2.72 -12.59
CA LEU A 125 16.80 -3.66 -11.52
C LEU A 125 17.45 -4.90 -12.14
N PRO A 126 18.39 -5.55 -11.43
CA PRO A 126 18.93 -6.84 -11.83
C PRO A 126 17.83 -7.90 -11.93
N ASP A 127 18.20 -9.03 -12.53
CA ASP A 127 17.34 -10.22 -12.54
C ASP A 127 17.10 -10.72 -11.12
N LEU A 128 15.98 -11.41 -10.94
CA LEU A 128 15.65 -12.04 -9.66
C LEU A 128 16.73 -13.06 -9.30
N PRO A 129 17.13 -13.15 -8.02
CA PRO A 129 18.05 -14.19 -7.59
C PRO A 129 17.43 -15.57 -7.80
N ASP A 130 18.21 -16.49 -8.38
CA ASP A 130 17.78 -17.88 -8.54
C ASP A 130 17.78 -18.58 -7.17
N ARG A 131 16.63 -19.12 -6.80
CA ARG A 131 16.37 -19.77 -5.51
C ARG A 131 15.61 -21.08 -5.77
N PRO A 132 16.33 -22.20 -5.97
CA PRO A 132 15.68 -23.47 -6.27
C PRO A 132 14.86 -23.98 -5.08
N VAL A 133 13.82 -24.75 -5.39
CA VAL A 133 12.96 -25.44 -4.42
C VAL A 133 12.97 -26.95 -4.74
N PRO A 134 14.02 -27.69 -4.34
CA PRO A 134 14.14 -29.12 -4.66
C PRO A 134 13.02 -29.97 -4.07
N LYS A 135 12.50 -29.56 -2.91
CA LYS A 135 11.35 -30.16 -2.24
C LYS A 135 10.44 -29.05 -1.73
N ARG A 136 9.24 -28.94 -2.32
CA ARG A 136 8.24 -27.93 -1.98
C ARG A 136 7.80 -28.09 -0.52
N GLY A 137 7.72 -26.97 0.20
CA GLY A 137 7.36 -26.91 1.60
C GLY A 137 8.43 -27.38 2.59
N ALA A 138 9.62 -27.81 2.13
CA ALA A 138 10.65 -28.36 3.02
C ALA A 138 11.55 -27.31 3.64
N ARG A 139 11.84 -26.21 2.93
CA ARG A 139 12.58 -25.06 3.46
C ARG A 139 11.59 -24.13 4.15
N SER A 140 11.90 -23.73 5.39
CA SER A 140 11.14 -22.73 6.15
C SER A 140 12.10 -21.70 6.72
N GLU A 141 11.93 -20.44 6.33
CA GLU A 141 12.76 -19.31 6.75
C GLU A 141 11.92 -18.03 6.79
N SER A 142 12.45 -16.96 7.39
CA SER A 142 11.76 -15.66 7.46
C SER A 142 11.76 -14.98 6.08
N PRO A 143 10.59 -14.79 5.44
CA PRO A 143 10.52 -14.20 4.10
C PRO A 143 11.04 -12.76 4.06
N THR A 144 10.71 -11.95 5.08
CA THR A 144 11.19 -10.56 5.17
C THR A 144 12.70 -10.48 5.40
N ALA A 145 13.32 -11.41 6.13
CA ALA A 145 14.78 -11.45 6.25
C ALA A 145 15.48 -11.70 4.91
N VAL A 146 14.92 -12.58 4.09
CA VAL A 146 15.41 -12.83 2.72
C VAL A 146 15.17 -11.62 1.84
N LEU A 147 14.00 -10.97 1.96
CA LEU A 147 13.73 -9.70 1.28
C LEU A 147 14.75 -8.63 1.66
N GLY A 148 15.10 -8.48 2.93
CA GLY A 148 16.12 -7.53 3.38
C GLY A 148 17.47 -7.77 2.71
N THR A 149 17.88 -9.05 2.60
CA THR A 149 19.11 -9.44 1.88
C THR A 149 19.02 -9.07 0.40
N TYR A 150 17.88 -9.31 -0.24
CA TYR A 150 17.65 -8.91 -1.64
C TYR A 150 17.71 -7.39 -1.82
N LEU A 151 17.03 -6.61 -0.96
CA LEU A 151 17.04 -5.15 -1.04
C LEU A 151 18.46 -4.58 -0.86
N ASN A 152 19.27 -5.11 0.05
CA ASN A 152 20.67 -4.72 0.19
C ASN A 152 21.49 -4.95 -1.08
N SER A 153 21.22 -6.03 -1.81
CA SER A 153 21.91 -6.28 -3.08
C SER A 153 21.62 -5.21 -4.15
N LEU A 154 20.54 -4.44 -3.98
CA LEU A 154 20.17 -3.32 -4.85
C LEU A 154 20.81 -1.98 -4.41
N ALA A 155 21.29 -1.89 -3.17
CA ALA A 155 21.69 -0.61 -2.55
C ALA A 155 22.85 0.14 -3.26
N PRO A 156 23.94 -0.51 -3.72
CA PRO A 156 25.13 0.19 -4.23
C PRO A 156 24.88 1.07 -5.46
N GLU A 157 23.83 0.78 -6.24
CA GLU A 157 23.57 1.44 -7.52
C GLU A 157 22.29 2.28 -7.53
N HIS A 158 21.42 2.17 -6.51
CA HIS A 158 20.01 2.50 -6.71
C HIS A 158 19.36 3.47 -5.72
N ARG A 159 20.04 4.27 -4.89
CA ARG A 159 19.36 5.30 -4.04
C ARG A 159 18.06 4.80 -3.35
N LEU A 160 17.99 3.52 -3.01
CA LEU A 160 16.83 2.92 -2.35
C LEU A 160 16.87 3.35 -0.88
N HIS A 161 15.74 3.82 -0.35
CA HIS A 161 15.63 4.20 1.06
C HIS A 161 14.48 3.44 1.71
N LEU A 162 14.74 2.92 2.93
CA LEU A 162 13.69 2.27 3.72
C LEU A 162 13.15 3.18 4.80
N PHE A 163 11.84 3.20 4.91
CA PHE A 163 11.11 3.97 5.92
C PHE A 163 10.42 2.97 6.85
N SER A 164 10.48 3.21 8.15
CA SER A 164 9.92 2.31 9.15
C SER A 164 9.87 2.96 10.53
N PRO A 165 8.75 2.79 11.28
CA PRO A 165 8.54 3.51 12.53
C PRO A 165 9.17 2.75 13.70
N ASP A 166 10.50 2.57 13.67
CA ASP A 166 11.27 1.74 14.62
C ASP A 166 10.98 0.22 14.53
N GLU A 167 10.53 -0.27 13.37
CA GLU A 167 10.09 -1.66 13.21
C GLU A 167 11.07 -2.55 12.44
N LEU A 168 12.13 -2.01 11.83
CA LEU A 168 13.07 -2.76 10.97
C LEU A 168 13.64 -4.01 11.64
N GLY A 169 14.02 -3.92 12.92
CA GLY A 169 14.44 -5.07 13.73
C GLY A 169 13.33 -6.10 13.89
N SER A 170 12.16 -5.63 14.28
CA SER A 170 10.99 -6.44 14.60
C SER A 170 10.37 -7.13 13.38
N VAL A 171 10.62 -6.63 12.17
CA VAL A 171 10.19 -7.23 10.89
C VAL A 171 11.32 -7.97 10.17
N HIS A 172 12.46 -8.16 10.84
CA HIS A 172 13.65 -8.85 10.33
C HIS A 172 14.28 -8.21 9.08
N LEU A 173 14.07 -6.90 8.90
CA LEU A 173 14.71 -6.07 7.88
C LEU A 173 15.88 -5.24 8.44
N ASN A 174 16.49 -5.57 9.59
CA ASN A 174 17.48 -4.70 10.24
C ASN A 174 18.93 -4.80 9.75
N LYS A 175 19.27 -5.76 8.90
CA LYS A 175 20.65 -5.92 8.40
C LYS A 175 20.90 -5.06 7.17
N LEU A 176 20.62 -3.76 7.23
CA LEU A 176 20.62 -2.92 6.04
C LEU A 176 21.89 -2.09 5.94
N ASP A 177 22.59 -2.21 4.82
CA ASP A 177 23.66 -1.27 4.43
C ASP A 177 23.09 -0.02 3.73
N GLN A 178 21.80 -0.04 3.41
CA GLN A 178 21.09 1.07 2.76
C GLN A 178 20.63 2.14 3.75
N PRO A 179 20.51 3.40 3.29
CA PRO A 179 19.90 4.45 4.08
C PRO A 179 18.50 4.06 4.57
N ALA A 180 18.26 4.25 5.86
CA ALA A 180 16.98 3.97 6.49
C ALA A 180 16.59 5.06 7.48
N THR A 181 15.29 5.36 7.53
CA THR A 181 14.67 6.09 8.64
C THR A 181 14.33 5.03 9.69
N ALA A 182 14.94 5.10 10.87
CA ALA A 182 14.93 3.95 11.78
C ALA A 182 14.66 4.26 13.25
N ASN A 183 14.31 5.50 13.65
CA ASN A 183 14.23 5.85 15.08
C ASN A 183 13.09 6.82 15.43
N VAL A 184 12.11 7.02 14.55
CA VAL A 184 10.95 7.87 14.85
C VAL A 184 9.69 7.06 14.71
N VAL A 185 8.99 6.84 15.82
CA VAL A 185 7.73 6.09 15.86
C VAL A 185 6.60 7.00 15.33
N SER A 186 6.50 7.12 14.01
CA SER A 186 5.45 7.90 13.35
C SER A 186 5.25 7.44 11.91
N GLU A 187 4.18 6.68 11.68
CA GLU A 187 3.80 6.21 10.34
C GLU A 187 3.58 7.40 9.39
N HIS A 188 2.97 8.49 9.88
CA HIS A 188 2.77 9.72 9.11
C HIS A 188 4.08 10.33 8.60
N LEU A 189 5.13 10.31 9.43
CA LEU A 189 6.44 10.84 9.03
C LEU A 189 7.08 9.95 7.97
N ASP A 190 7.09 8.64 8.20
CA ASP A 190 7.72 7.69 7.29
C ASP A 190 7.01 7.64 5.93
N GLU A 191 5.68 7.62 5.92
CA GLU A 191 4.89 7.68 4.70
C GLU A 191 5.13 9.02 3.97
N GLY A 192 5.02 10.16 4.66
CA GLY A 192 5.15 11.47 4.01
C GLY A 192 6.57 11.72 3.48
N LEU A 193 7.59 11.22 4.18
CA LEU A 193 8.97 11.23 3.68
C LEU A 193 9.10 10.34 2.44
N LEU A 194 8.51 9.14 2.42
CA LEU A 194 8.49 8.27 1.26
C LEU A 194 7.78 8.93 0.07
N GLU A 195 6.64 9.58 0.28
CA GLU A 195 5.93 10.32 -0.78
C GLU A 195 6.83 11.40 -1.38
N GLY A 196 7.42 12.26 -0.55
CA GLY A 196 8.32 13.31 -1.02
C GLY A 196 9.56 12.75 -1.74
N TYR A 197 10.09 11.64 -1.26
CA TYR A 197 11.20 10.93 -1.88
C TYR A 197 10.84 10.34 -3.25
N THR A 198 9.63 9.78 -3.36
CA THR A 198 9.08 9.16 -4.57
C THR A 198 8.72 10.20 -5.62
N LEU A 199 7.99 11.25 -5.21
CA LEU A 199 7.60 12.39 -6.03
C LEU A 199 8.77 13.27 -6.45
N THR A 200 9.98 13.02 -5.95
CA THR A 200 11.21 13.64 -6.46
C THR A 200 12.07 12.69 -7.31
N GLY A 201 11.50 11.55 -7.70
CA GLY A 201 12.06 10.63 -8.70
C GLY A 201 12.98 9.55 -8.15
N ARG A 202 13.01 9.33 -6.84
CA ARG A 202 13.75 8.22 -6.20
C ARG A 202 12.77 7.13 -5.81
N GLN A 203 13.24 5.94 -5.40
CA GLN A 203 12.35 4.88 -4.91
C GLN A 203 12.66 4.55 -3.47
N GLY A 204 11.60 4.24 -2.73
CA GLY A 204 11.72 3.68 -1.40
C GLY A 204 10.67 2.61 -1.17
N LEU A 205 10.74 2.04 0.03
CA LEU A 205 9.76 1.11 0.55
C LEU A 205 9.48 1.51 2.00
N PHE A 206 8.21 1.71 2.33
CA PHE A 206 7.76 1.93 3.69
C PHE A 206 7.25 0.60 4.25
N THR A 207 7.89 0.10 5.30
CA THR A 207 7.50 -1.13 5.97
C THR A 207 6.92 -0.82 7.34
N SER A 208 5.77 -1.43 7.64
CA SER A 208 5.18 -1.35 8.97
C SER A 208 4.36 -2.60 9.31
N TYR A 209 4.05 -2.79 10.59
CA TYR A 209 3.04 -3.74 11.03
C TYR A 209 1.73 -3.55 10.27
N GLU A 210 1.16 -4.66 9.76
CA GLU A 210 -0.05 -4.62 8.93
C GLU A 210 -1.19 -3.83 9.60
N ALA A 211 -1.34 -3.99 10.92
CA ALA A 211 -2.40 -3.34 11.68
C ALA A 211 -2.26 -1.82 11.85
N PHE A 212 -1.05 -1.28 11.69
CA PHE A 212 -0.76 0.13 11.91
C PHE A 212 -0.61 0.91 10.61
N LEU A 213 -0.32 0.25 9.48
CA LEU A 213 -0.39 0.89 8.16
C LEU A 213 -1.70 1.68 7.94
N PRO A 214 -2.90 1.21 8.34
CA PRO A 214 -4.12 1.99 8.23
C PRO A 214 -4.10 3.40 8.87
N ILE A 215 -3.18 3.69 9.79
CA ILE A 215 -2.97 5.04 10.36
C ILE A 215 -2.74 6.07 9.24
N VAL A 216 -1.99 5.70 8.20
CA VAL A 216 -1.69 6.57 7.04
C VAL A 216 -2.66 6.39 5.87
N GLY A 217 -3.78 5.68 6.07
CA GLY A 217 -4.73 5.37 4.99
C GLY A 217 -5.24 6.59 4.24
N SER A 218 -5.41 7.72 4.93
CA SER A 218 -5.81 8.98 4.30
C SER A 218 -4.70 9.61 3.44
N MET A 219 -3.42 9.47 3.81
CA MET A 219 -2.28 9.95 3.03
C MET A 219 -2.16 9.13 1.74
N VAL A 220 -2.20 7.79 1.86
CA VAL A 220 -2.24 6.87 0.73
C VAL A 220 -3.40 7.18 -0.24
N ALA A 221 -4.57 7.54 0.31
CA ALA A 221 -5.72 7.96 -0.50
C ALA A 221 -5.47 9.28 -1.26
N GLN A 222 -4.78 10.25 -0.65
CA GLN A 222 -4.39 11.48 -1.35
C GLN A 222 -3.32 11.19 -2.40
N HIS A 223 -2.36 10.30 -2.14
CA HIS A 223 -1.37 9.86 -3.11
C HIS A 223 -2.03 9.26 -4.36
N GLY A 224 -2.98 8.34 -4.17
CA GLY A 224 -3.71 7.71 -5.28
C GLY A 224 -4.47 8.74 -6.13
N LYS A 225 -5.08 9.76 -5.50
CA LYS A 225 -5.71 10.88 -6.22
C LYS A 225 -4.69 11.71 -6.99
N TRP A 226 -3.55 12.01 -6.36
CA TRP A 226 -2.46 12.75 -7.01
C TRP A 226 -1.97 12.02 -8.26
N LEU A 227 -1.73 10.71 -8.16
CA LEU A 227 -1.36 9.87 -9.30
C LEU A 227 -2.44 9.95 -10.39
N GLN A 228 -3.70 9.67 -10.07
CA GLN A 228 -4.79 9.72 -11.05
C GLN A 228 -4.89 11.05 -11.81
N GLU A 229 -4.81 12.18 -11.10
CA GLU A 229 -4.85 13.51 -11.74
C GLU A 229 -3.58 13.78 -12.55
N ALA A 230 -2.41 13.36 -12.08
CA ALA A 230 -1.14 13.54 -12.79
C ALA A 230 -1.14 12.88 -14.18
N GLN A 231 -1.87 11.77 -14.38
CA GLN A 231 -2.01 11.12 -15.70
C GLN A 231 -2.65 12.02 -16.77
N ARG A 232 -3.43 13.04 -16.36
CA ARG A 232 -4.12 13.95 -17.29
C ARG A 232 -3.17 14.97 -17.91
N PHE A 233 -1.94 15.11 -17.40
CA PHE A 233 -0.99 16.14 -17.79
C PHE A 233 0.20 15.55 -18.54
N GLN A 234 0.17 15.65 -19.89
CA GLN A 234 1.23 15.11 -20.76
C GLN A 234 2.62 15.71 -20.55
N TRP A 235 2.72 16.87 -19.90
CA TRP A 235 3.99 17.54 -19.62
C TRP A 235 4.69 17.01 -18.37
N ARG A 236 4.04 16.15 -17.57
CA ARG A 236 4.59 15.57 -16.35
C ARG A 236 5.13 14.17 -16.64
N ASP A 237 6.38 13.91 -16.23
CA ASP A 237 6.99 12.58 -16.35
C ASP A 237 6.33 11.60 -15.37
N THR A 238 6.22 10.33 -15.76
CA THR A 238 5.69 9.27 -14.90
C THR A 238 6.57 9.04 -13.67
N GLU A 239 5.97 9.04 -12.49
CA GLU A 239 6.63 8.89 -11.19
C GLU A 239 6.92 7.42 -10.89
N PRO A 240 7.97 7.13 -10.11
CA PRO A 240 8.07 5.84 -9.46
C PRO A 240 6.86 5.55 -8.57
N SER A 241 6.56 4.28 -8.35
CA SER A 241 5.45 3.87 -7.48
C SER A 241 5.75 4.07 -6.00
N LEU A 242 4.72 4.38 -5.23
CA LEU A 242 4.73 4.33 -3.77
C LEU A 242 4.65 2.86 -3.33
N ASN A 243 5.67 2.35 -2.62
CA ASN A 243 5.74 0.95 -2.22
C ASN A 243 5.56 0.79 -0.72
N LEU A 244 4.56 -0.01 -0.33
CA LEU A 244 4.19 -0.31 1.05
C LEU A 244 4.39 -1.81 1.32
N LEU A 245 5.02 -2.15 2.44
CA LEU A 245 5.14 -3.52 2.93
C LEU A 245 4.38 -3.64 4.26
N ALA A 246 3.25 -4.36 4.22
CA ALA A 246 2.52 -4.83 5.38
C ALA A 246 3.13 -6.16 5.84
N THR A 247 3.68 -6.18 7.05
CA THR A 247 4.26 -7.40 7.63
C THR A 247 3.98 -7.49 9.12
N GLY A 248 4.38 -8.55 9.81
CA GLY A 248 3.71 -8.90 11.06
C GLY A 248 2.21 -9.01 10.75
N ASP A 249 1.88 -9.83 9.74
CA ASP A 249 0.52 -9.89 9.24
C ASP A 249 -0.45 -10.35 10.34
N VAL A 250 -1.75 -10.21 10.06
CA VAL A 250 -2.83 -10.51 11.00
C VAL A 250 -2.70 -11.91 11.62
N TRP A 251 -2.02 -12.86 10.96
CA TRP A 251 -1.90 -14.26 11.37
C TRP A 251 -0.71 -14.57 12.30
N GLU A 252 0.14 -13.59 12.62
CA GLU A 252 1.41 -13.83 13.32
C GLU A 252 1.70 -12.89 14.52
N GLN A 253 0.65 -12.29 15.08
CA GLN A 253 0.74 -11.30 16.16
C GLN A 253 0.66 -11.90 17.57
N GLY A 254 1.32 -13.04 17.78
CA GLY A 254 1.20 -13.84 19.00
C GLY A 254 1.61 -13.13 20.30
N HIS A 255 2.57 -12.18 20.27
CA HIS A 255 2.97 -11.42 21.47
C HIS A 255 2.07 -10.21 21.75
N ASN A 256 1.34 -9.71 20.76
CA ASN A 256 0.64 -8.44 20.82
C ASN A 256 -0.89 -8.61 20.89
N GLY A 257 -1.41 -9.63 20.21
CA GLY A 257 -2.82 -9.98 20.17
C GLY A 257 -3.68 -9.03 19.33
N TYR A 258 -4.96 -8.89 19.73
CA TYR A 258 -6.03 -8.37 18.88
C TYR A 258 -5.84 -6.92 18.40
N SER A 259 -5.18 -6.06 19.18
CA SER A 259 -4.90 -4.68 18.75
C SER A 259 -3.97 -4.59 17.54
N HIS A 260 -3.23 -5.66 17.23
CA HIS A 260 -2.33 -5.76 16.09
C HIS A 260 -2.90 -6.64 14.97
N GLN A 261 -4.20 -6.93 14.99
CA GLN A 261 -4.87 -7.79 14.02
C GLN A 261 -5.86 -6.99 13.17
N ASN A 262 -5.35 -6.30 12.13
CA ASN A 262 -6.16 -5.43 11.29
C ASN A 262 -5.62 -5.34 9.83
N PRO A 263 -6.15 -6.14 8.89
CA PRO A 263 -5.70 -6.13 7.49
C PRO A 263 -6.32 -5.02 6.61
N LEU A 264 -6.93 -3.99 7.20
CA LEU A 264 -7.73 -2.95 6.51
C LEU A 264 -7.00 -2.17 5.41
N MET A 265 -5.66 -2.12 5.42
CA MET A 265 -4.91 -1.43 4.37
C MET A 265 -5.18 -2.03 2.98
N GLN A 266 -5.50 -3.34 2.89
CA GLN A 266 -5.89 -3.97 1.64
C GLN A 266 -7.16 -3.33 1.06
N ASP A 267 -8.19 -3.09 1.87
CA ASP A 267 -9.44 -2.42 1.46
C ASP A 267 -9.22 -0.95 1.08
N ILE A 268 -8.35 -0.24 1.81
CA ILE A 268 -7.99 1.15 1.50
C ILE A 268 -7.33 1.24 0.12
N VAL A 269 -6.32 0.40 -0.14
CA VAL A 269 -5.62 0.38 -1.44
C VAL A 269 -6.53 -0.10 -2.56
N ALA A 270 -7.42 -1.08 -2.30
CA ALA A 270 -8.40 -1.53 -3.28
C ALA A 270 -9.40 -0.44 -3.68
N SER A 271 -9.67 0.53 -2.79
CA SER A 271 -10.60 1.65 -3.01
C SER A 271 -9.99 2.82 -3.81
N LEU A 272 -8.68 2.79 -4.06
CA LEU A 272 -8.02 3.76 -4.94
C LEU A 272 -8.48 3.58 -6.40
N PRO A 273 -8.27 4.58 -7.27
CA PRO A 273 -8.49 4.43 -8.70
C PRO A 273 -7.82 3.17 -9.27
N ALA A 274 -8.56 2.42 -10.09
CA ALA A 274 -8.12 1.12 -10.64
C ALA A 274 -6.77 1.20 -11.37
N SER A 275 -6.50 2.32 -12.04
CA SER A 275 -5.25 2.56 -12.77
C SER A 275 -4.03 2.87 -11.88
N THR A 276 -4.22 3.02 -10.57
CA THR A 276 -3.16 3.46 -9.63
C THR A 276 -2.90 2.47 -8.50
N ALA A 277 -3.56 1.31 -8.45
CA ALA A 277 -3.51 0.43 -7.29
C ALA A 277 -3.02 -0.97 -7.63
N THR A 278 -2.15 -1.55 -6.80
CA THR A 278 -1.83 -2.97 -6.87
C THR A 278 -1.60 -3.53 -5.48
N ILE A 279 -2.20 -4.69 -5.22
CA ILE A 279 -1.99 -5.46 -3.99
C ILE A 279 -1.27 -6.75 -4.38
N TYR A 280 -0.25 -7.14 -3.62
CA TYR A 280 0.51 -8.38 -3.78
C TYR A 280 0.35 -9.23 -2.51
N LEU A 281 -0.12 -10.46 -2.70
CA LEU A 281 -0.35 -11.48 -1.67
C LEU A 281 0.53 -12.70 -1.95
N PRO A 282 1.87 -12.58 -1.85
CA PRO A 282 2.79 -13.68 -2.12
C PRO A 282 2.49 -14.91 -1.26
N ALA A 283 2.54 -16.08 -1.88
CA ALA A 283 2.34 -17.36 -1.20
C ALA A 283 3.60 -17.91 -0.51
N ASP A 284 4.79 -17.40 -0.86
CA ASP A 284 6.07 -17.76 -0.25
C ASP A 284 7.16 -16.68 -0.44
N THR A 285 8.39 -16.99 -0.01
CA THR A 285 9.54 -16.09 -0.09
C THR A 285 9.90 -15.74 -1.53
N ASN A 286 9.92 -16.70 -2.45
CA ASN A 286 10.31 -16.43 -3.84
C ASN A 286 9.27 -15.52 -4.55
N MET A 287 7.99 -15.70 -4.24
CA MET A 287 6.92 -14.85 -4.70
C MET A 287 6.94 -13.45 -4.06
N LEU A 288 7.38 -13.34 -2.80
CA LEU A 288 7.65 -12.04 -2.16
C LEU A 288 8.75 -11.28 -2.90
N LEU A 289 9.87 -11.94 -3.22
CA LEU A 289 10.96 -11.32 -3.99
C LEU A 289 10.48 -10.87 -5.37
N ALA A 290 9.73 -11.71 -6.07
CA ALA A 290 9.14 -11.38 -7.37
C ALA A 290 8.14 -10.21 -7.28
N SER A 291 7.34 -10.14 -6.21
CA SER A 291 6.40 -9.04 -5.95
C SER A 291 7.13 -7.73 -5.71
N ALA A 292 8.15 -7.72 -4.85
CA ALA A 292 8.99 -6.54 -4.59
C ALA A 292 9.73 -6.07 -5.85
N HIS A 293 10.31 -7.02 -6.62
CA HIS A 293 11.01 -6.76 -7.88
C HIS A 293 10.09 -6.14 -8.94
N ARG A 294 8.82 -6.56 -9.00
CA ARG A 294 7.81 -5.95 -9.86
C ARG A 294 7.37 -4.58 -9.35
N ALA A 295 7.11 -4.44 -8.05
CA ALA A 295 6.67 -3.19 -7.43
C ALA A 295 7.71 -2.07 -7.63
N LEU A 296 8.99 -2.34 -7.37
CA LEU A 296 10.08 -1.40 -7.61
C LEU A 296 10.29 -1.05 -9.10
N ARG A 297 9.87 -1.91 -10.05
CA ARG A 297 9.85 -1.56 -11.49
C ARG A 297 8.60 -0.81 -11.91
N SER A 298 7.53 -0.88 -11.14
CA SER A 298 6.30 -0.21 -11.54
C SER A 298 6.47 1.29 -11.37
N GLN A 299 5.69 2.00 -12.18
CA GLN A 299 5.61 3.44 -12.12
C GLN A 299 4.15 3.78 -11.86
N HIS A 300 3.92 4.86 -11.12
CA HIS A 300 2.61 5.46 -11.02
C HIS A 300 1.53 4.55 -10.39
N HIS A 301 1.95 3.72 -9.45
CA HIS A 301 1.06 2.91 -8.62
C HIS A 301 1.31 3.16 -7.12
N VAL A 302 0.30 2.90 -6.32
CA VAL A 302 0.43 2.49 -4.92
C VAL A 302 0.48 0.97 -4.90
N ASN A 303 1.65 0.43 -4.55
CA ASN A 303 1.86 -1.02 -4.39
C ASN A 303 1.78 -1.37 -2.90
N LEU A 304 0.87 -2.27 -2.52
CA LEU A 304 0.83 -2.89 -1.20
C LEU A 304 1.29 -4.34 -1.30
N ILE A 305 2.32 -4.71 -0.54
CA ILE A 305 2.81 -6.08 -0.43
C ILE A 305 2.47 -6.58 0.98
N VAL A 306 1.77 -7.71 1.10
CA VAL A 306 1.45 -8.33 2.41
C VAL A 306 2.29 -9.58 2.58
N ALA A 307 3.14 -9.62 3.60
CA ALA A 307 4.09 -10.72 3.78
C ALA A 307 4.35 -11.07 5.25
N SER A 308 4.49 -12.36 5.53
CA SER A 308 4.85 -12.83 6.85
C SER A 308 6.32 -12.53 7.18
N LYS A 309 6.58 -12.14 8.43
CA LYS A 309 7.94 -12.08 8.99
C LYS A 309 8.37 -13.39 9.63
N SER A 310 7.42 -14.22 10.06
CA SER A 310 7.67 -15.52 10.67
C SER A 310 8.17 -16.52 9.63
N ALA A 311 8.77 -17.62 10.09
CA ALA A 311 9.26 -18.65 9.19
C ALA A 311 8.10 -19.28 8.40
N MET A 312 8.20 -19.25 7.07
CA MET A 312 7.18 -19.79 6.15
C MET A 312 7.78 -20.76 5.14
N PRO A 313 7.01 -21.79 4.73
CA PRO A 313 7.45 -22.75 3.72
C PRO A 313 7.63 -22.11 2.35
N ASP A 314 8.68 -22.52 1.64
CA ASP A 314 8.87 -22.17 0.23
C ASP A 314 8.25 -23.22 -0.70
N TRP A 315 7.43 -22.77 -1.65
CA TRP A 315 6.63 -23.62 -2.52
C TRP A 315 7.04 -23.53 -3.98
N PHE A 316 7.40 -22.35 -4.46
CA PHE A 316 7.58 -22.01 -5.86
C PHE A 316 9.04 -21.71 -6.17
N THR A 317 9.53 -22.19 -7.31
CA THR A 317 10.83 -21.75 -7.86
C THR A 317 10.78 -20.26 -8.25
N THR A 318 11.93 -19.60 -8.41
CA THR A 318 11.97 -18.19 -8.86
C THR A 318 11.20 -17.97 -10.16
N ALA A 319 11.28 -18.90 -11.12
CA ALA A 319 10.57 -18.80 -12.40
C ALA A 319 9.04 -18.92 -12.24
N GLU A 320 8.57 -19.90 -11.46
CA GLU A 320 7.13 -20.06 -11.18
C GLU A 320 6.57 -18.85 -10.43
N ALA A 321 7.30 -18.35 -9.44
CA ALA A 321 6.95 -17.16 -8.68
C ALA A 321 6.85 -15.93 -9.58
N ALA A 322 7.83 -15.70 -10.46
CA ALA A 322 7.80 -14.59 -11.41
C ALA A 322 6.60 -14.67 -12.37
N ALA A 323 6.28 -15.87 -12.88
CA ALA A 323 5.12 -16.09 -13.76
C ALA A 323 3.80 -15.84 -13.01
N LEU A 324 3.63 -16.38 -11.80
CA LEU A 324 2.44 -16.18 -10.99
C LEU A 324 2.26 -14.71 -10.57
N VAL A 325 3.34 -14.03 -10.18
CA VAL A 325 3.31 -12.59 -9.92
C VAL A 325 2.95 -11.82 -11.17
N HIS A 326 3.43 -12.23 -12.36
CA HIS A 326 3.09 -11.57 -13.63
C HIS A 326 1.61 -11.74 -14.00
N ASN A 327 1.07 -12.95 -13.90
CA ASN A 327 -0.33 -13.28 -14.21
C ASN A 327 -1.29 -12.71 -13.15
N GLY A 328 -0.86 -12.66 -11.89
CA GLY A 328 -1.65 -12.18 -10.75
C GLY A 328 -2.57 -13.26 -10.16
N VAL A 329 -3.03 -14.21 -10.96
CA VAL A 329 -3.75 -15.40 -10.51
C VAL A 329 -3.55 -16.52 -11.54
N ASP A 330 -3.30 -17.74 -11.07
CA ASP A 330 -3.18 -18.89 -11.97
C ASP A 330 -3.37 -20.22 -11.24
N THR A 331 -3.60 -21.29 -12.00
CA THR A 331 -3.63 -22.66 -11.49
C THR A 331 -2.23 -23.07 -11.03
N VAL A 332 -2.16 -23.87 -9.96
CA VAL A 332 -0.93 -24.46 -9.42
C VAL A 332 -0.86 -25.93 -9.87
N PRO A 333 -0.09 -26.27 -10.93
CA PRO A 333 -0.18 -27.60 -11.54
C PRO A 333 0.25 -28.74 -10.61
N TRP A 334 1.31 -28.52 -9.82
CA TRP A 334 1.85 -29.53 -8.91
C TRP A 334 0.97 -29.80 -7.68
N ALA A 335 0.04 -28.89 -7.36
CA ALA A 335 -0.91 -29.04 -6.24
C ALA A 335 -2.30 -29.50 -6.70
N THR A 336 -2.58 -29.47 -8.01
CA THR A 336 -3.85 -29.86 -8.60
C THR A 336 -3.94 -31.39 -8.72
N ILE A 337 -5.07 -31.96 -8.30
CA ILE A 337 -5.36 -33.40 -8.29
C ILE A 337 -6.27 -33.74 -9.47
N HIS A 338 -5.89 -34.73 -10.29
CA HIS A 338 -6.53 -35.08 -11.57
C HIS A 338 -6.67 -33.87 -12.53
N PRO A 339 -5.56 -33.19 -12.90
CA PRO A 339 -5.58 -32.01 -13.78
C PRO A 339 -6.18 -32.25 -15.16
N GLU A 340 -6.26 -33.51 -15.60
CA GLU A 340 -6.88 -33.92 -16.86
C GLU A 340 -8.42 -33.93 -16.82
N LYS A 341 -9.03 -33.85 -15.63
CA LYS A 341 -10.48 -33.85 -15.44
C LYS A 341 -11.02 -32.44 -15.21
N LYS A 342 -12.32 -32.26 -15.46
CA LYS A 342 -13.05 -31.12 -14.92
C LYS A 342 -12.97 -31.22 -13.38
N PRO A 343 -12.56 -30.15 -12.65
CA PRO A 343 -12.50 -30.21 -11.19
C PRO A 343 -13.90 -30.37 -10.61
N ASP A 344 -14.00 -31.17 -9.55
CA ASP A 344 -15.18 -31.24 -8.69
C ASP A 344 -15.23 -30.01 -7.79
N ILE A 345 -14.07 -29.48 -7.40
CA ILE A 345 -13.93 -28.29 -6.56
C ILE A 345 -12.67 -27.49 -6.89
N VAL A 346 -12.73 -26.17 -6.72
CA VAL A 346 -11.57 -25.28 -6.77
C VAL A 346 -11.21 -24.79 -5.37
N LEU A 347 -9.93 -24.85 -5.01
CA LEU A 347 -9.37 -24.21 -3.82
C LEU A 347 -8.52 -23.01 -4.24
N LEU A 348 -8.98 -21.81 -3.90
CA LEU A 348 -8.31 -20.54 -4.20
C LEU A 348 -7.57 -20.05 -2.95
N ALA A 349 -6.31 -19.64 -3.05
CA ALA A 349 -5.60 -19.10 -1.90
C ALA A 349 -4.62 -17.98 -2.27
N GLY A 350 -4.62 -16.91 -1.47
CA GLY A 350 -3.67 -15.81 -1.55
C GLY A 350 -2.98 -15.54 -0.22
N GLY A 351 -1.73 -15.09 -0.25
CA GLY A 351 -0.93 -14.86 0.95
C GLY A 351 -0.32 -16.14 1.54
N MET A 352 0.74 -15.98 2.32
CA MET A 352 1.58 -17.10 2.75
C MET A 352 0.85 -18.08 3.67
N ARG A 353 0.18 -17.57 4.72
CA ARG A 353 -0.57 -18.40 5.67
C ARG A 353 -1.77 -19.10 5.02
N PRO A 354 -2.67 -18.39 4.31
CA PRO A 354 -3.81 -19.05 3.66
C PRO A 354 -3.41 -20.08 2.61
N PHE A 355 -2.33 -19.82 1.85
CA PHE A 355 -1.82 -20.79 0.90
C PHE A 355 -1.31 -22.06 1.60
N ALA A 356 -0.56 -21.93 2.70
CA ALA A 356 -0.05 -23.08 3.46
C ALA A 356 -1.19 -23.95 4.04
N GLU A 357 -2.21 -23.33 4.64
CA GLU A 357 -3.40 -24.05 5.15
C GLU A 357 -4.18 -24.72 4.02
N THR A 358 -4.26 -24.08 2.84
CA THR A 358 -4.92 -24.65 1.66
C THR A 358 -4.21 -25.89 1.15
N ILE A 359 -2.87 -25.89 1.10
CA ILE A 359 -2.10 -27.10 0.75
C ILE A 359 -2.34 -28.23 1.78
N GLY A 360 -2.47 -27.88 3.06
CA GLY A 360 -2.89 -28.81 4.11
C GLY A 360 -4.27 -29.42 3.82
N ALA A 361 -5.24 -28.60 3.45
CA ALA A 361 -6.59 -29.05 3.09
C ALA A 361 -6.58 -29.97 1.86
N VAL A 362 -5.80 -29.66 0.82
CA VAL A 362 -5.61 -30.54 -0.35
C VAL A 362 -5.10 -31.92 0.07
N HIS A 363 -4.11 -31.96 0.97
CA HIS A 363 -3.56 -33.22 1.46
C HIS A 363 -4.63 -34.07 2.19
N LEU A 364 -5.40 -33.43 3.09
CA LEU A 364 -6.49 -34.09 3.81
C LEU A 364 -7.56 -34.64 2.86
N LEU A 365 -8.01 -33.82 1.92
CA LEU A 365 -9.02 -34.18 0.93
C LEU A 365 -8.56 -35.35 0.05
N HIS A 366 -7.34 -35.28 -0.49
CA HIS A 366 -6.79 -36.33 -1.34
C HIS A 366 -6.57 -37.65 -0.59
N ALA A 367 -6.13 -37.59 0.66
CA ALA A 367 -5.97 -38.79 1.49
C ALA A 367 -7.32 -39.48 1.78
N LYS A 368 -8.41 -38.71 1.93
CA LYS A 368 -9.74 -39.23 2.24
C LYS A 368 -10.50 -39.69 0.99
N ASP A 369 -10.41 -38.94 -0.09
CA ASP A 369 -11.00 -39.28 -1.39
C ASP A 369 -9.97 -39.10 -2.52
N PRO A 370 -9.18 -40.15 -2.81
CA PRO A 370 -8.17 -40.10 -3.88
C PRO A 370 -8.73 -39.85 -5.28
N ALA A 371 -10.03 -40.05 -5.51
CA ALA A 371 -10.67 -39.87 -6.81
C ALA A 371 -11.16 -38.43 -7.05
N LEU A 372 -11.26 -37.60 -6.00
CA LEU A 372 -11.74 -36.23 -6.06
C LEU A 372 -10.81 -35.36 -6.92
N ALA A 373 -11.35 -34.74 -7.98
CA ALA A 373 -10.61 -33.81 -8.81
C ALA A 373 -10.59 -32.41 -8.17
N ILE A 374 -9.41 -31.96 -7.76
CA ILE A 374 -9.22 -30.70 -7.01
C ILE A 374 -8.34 -29.78 -7.85
N ARG A 375 -8.83 -28.60 -8.19
CA ARG A 375 -8.00 -27.54 -8.77
C ARG A 375 -7.50 -26.60 -7.69
N VAL A 376 -6.19 -26.34 -7.67
CA VAL A 376 -5.60 -25.33 -6.76
C VAL A 376 -5.26 -24.09 -7.58
N VAL A 377 -5.73 -22.93 -7.13
CA VAL A 377 -5.48 -21.63 -7.78
C VAL A 377 -4.80 -20.71 -6.78
N CYS A 378 -3.67 -20.12 -7.18
CA CYS A 378 -2.94 -19.16 -6.36
C CYS A 378 -3.33 -17.73 -6.75
N LEU A 379 -3.76 -16.93 -5.77
CA LEU A 379 -4.16 -15.54 -5.93
C LEU A 379 -3.05 -14.61 -5.41
N VAL A 380 -2.28 -14.04 -6.33
CA VAL A 380 -1.14 -13.18 -6.00
C VAL A 380 -1.51 -11.70 -6.05
N ARG A 381 -2.38 -11.30 -6.98
CA ARG A 381 -2.85 -9.90 -7.11
C ARG A 381 -4.36 -9.87 -7.15
N PRO A 382 -5.06 -9.67 -6.02
CA PRO A 382 -6.51 -9.86 -5.94
C PRO A 382 -7.30 -8.96 -6.89
N LEU A 383 -6.82 -7.74 -7.16
CA LEU A 383 -7.53 -6.77 -8.00
C LEU A 383 -7.70 -7.23 -9.47
N VAL A 384 -6.90 -8.18 -9.95
CA VAL A 384 -7.07 -8.75 -11.31
C VAL A 384 -8.39 -9.50 -11.47
N LEU A 385 -9.06 -9.87 -10.36
CA LEU A 385 -10.36 -10.55 -10.42
C LEU A 385 -11.49 -9.63 -10.94
N ARG A 386 -11.30 -8.31 -10.94
CA ARG A 386 -12.23 -7.36 -11.59
C ARG A 386 -12.33 -7.61 -13.08
N GLN A 387 -13.47 -7.26 -13.66
CA GLN A 387 -13.70 -7.33 -15.10
C GLN A 387 -12.78 -6.36 -15.86
N SER A 388 -12.26 -6.80 -17.02
CA SER A 388 -11.39 -5.98 -17.89
C SER A 388 -12.05 -4.69 -18.37
N GLU A 389 -13.38 -4.64 -18.39
CA GLU A 389 -14.17 -3.46 -18.77
C GLU A 389 -14.18 -2.39 -17.66
N GLN A 390 -13.94 -2.79 -16.41
CA GLN A 390 -13.98 -1.93 -15.21
C GLN A 390 -12.57 -1.56 -14.73
N ASP A 391 -11.60 -2.43 -14.96
CA ASP A 391 -10.21 -2.28 -14.54
C ASP A 391 -9.28 -2.68 -15.69
N PRO A 392 -8.36 -1.81 -16.14
CA PRO A 392 -7.41 -2.15 -17.21
C PRO A 392 -6.48 -3.30 -16.85
N ASN A 393 -6.34 -3.63 -15.56
CA ASN A 393 -5.58 -4.78 -15.05
C ASN A 393 -6.48 -6.01 -14.76
N GLY A 394 -7.79 -5.90 -15.01
CA GLY A 394 -8.77 -6.94 -14.77
C GLY A 394 -8.70 -8.10 -15.77
N LEU A 395 -9.14 -9.26 -15.34
CA LEU A 395 -9.19 -10.46 -16.18
C LEU A 395 -10.33 -10.42 -17.18
N ALA A 396 -10.03 -10.80 -18.42
CA ALA A 396 -11.05 -11.16 -19.39
C ALA A 396 -11.91 -12.33 -18.87
N GLU A 397 -13.20 -12.32 -19.22
CA GLU A 397 -14.17 -13.33 -18.79
C GLU A 397 -13.75 -14.77 -19.13
N ALA A 398 -13.22 -15.00 -20.33
CA ALA A 398 -12.74 -16.32 -20.74
C ALA A 398 -11.61 -16.84 -19.84
N THR A 399 -10.68 -15.97 -19.42
CA THR A 399 -9.59 -16.34 -18.52
C THR A 399 -10.13 -16.65 -17.13
N PHE A 400 -11.05 -15.84 -16.61
CA PHE A 400 -11.71 -16.10 -15.34
C PHE A 400 -12.44 -17.47 -15.35
N ASN A 401 -13.24 -17.73 -16.38
CA ASN A 401 -13.99 -18.99 -16.52
C ASN A 401 -13.09 -20.22 -16.72
N SER A 402 -11.89 -20.03 -17.28
CA SER A 402 -10.89 -21.11 -17.39
C SER A 402 -10.35 -21.52 -16.02
N LEU A 403 -10.21 -20.57 -15.09
CA LEU A 403 -9.75 -20.79 -13.72
C LEU A 403 -10.89 -21.32 -12.84
N PHE A 404 -12.08 -20.75 -12.98
CA PHE A 404 -13.28 -21.04 -12.20
C PHE A 404 -14.44 -21.49 -13.11
N PRO A 405 -14.49 -22.79 -13.50
CA PRO A 405 -15.50 -23.26 -14.43
C PRO A 405 -16.91 -23.14 -13.84
N GLN A 406 -17.88 -22.81 -14.70
CA GLN A 406 -19.28 -22.68 -14.28
C GLN A 406 -19.80 -23.97 -13.62
N GLY A 407 -20.55 -23.78 -12.52
CA GLY A 407 -21.12 -24.86 -11.73
C GLY A 407 -20.13 -25.64 -10.86
N VAL A 408 -18.86 -25.22 -10.79
CA VAL A 408 -17.86 -25.83 -9.88
C VAL A 408 -17.71 -24.94 -8.64
N PRO A 409 -18.01 -25.43 -7.42
CA PRO A 409 -17.87 -24.64 -6.21
C PRO A 409 -16.41 -24.26 -5.94
N VAL A 410 -16.24 -23.12 -5.27
CA VAL A 410 -14.91 -22.61 -4.89
C VAL A 410 -14.85 -22.40 -3.39
N VAL A 411 -13.81 -22.91 -2.73
CA VAL A 411 -13.44 -22.52 -1.36
C VAL A 411 -12.21 -21.63 -1.44
N ALA A 412 -12.32 -20.41 -0.92
CA ALA A 412 -11.26 -19.41 -1.01
C ALA A 412 -10.69 -19.05 0.36
N ALA A 413 -9.38 -19.08 0.49
CA ALA A 413 -8.63 -18.66 1.68
C ALA A 413 -7.91 -17.33 1.38
N TYR A 414 -8.33 -16.26 2.05
CA TYR A 414 -7.90 -14.89 1.83
C TYR A 414 -7.20 -14.32 3.09
N PRO A 415 -6.08 -13.58 2.97
CA PRO A 415 -5.33 -13.15 4.14
C PRO A 415 -5.95 -11.93 4.85
N GLY A 416 -6.81 -11.17 4.18
CA GLY A 416 -7.51 -10.01 4.74
C GLY A 416 -8.99 -10.28 5.03
N TYR A 417 -9.81 -9.23 4.95
CA TYR A 417 -11.26 -9.34 5.11
C TYR A 417 -11.93 -10.01 3.89
N PRO A 418 -12.73 -11.08 4.07
CA PRO A 418 -13.45 -11.74 2.97
C PRO A 418 -14.36 -10.83 2.15
N ALA A 419 -14.86 -9.74 2.76
CA ALA A 419 -15.73 -8.76 2.11
C ALA A 419 -15.07 -8.12 0.89
N LEU A 420 -13.76 -7.86 0.93
CA LEU A 420 -13.02 -7.34 -0.23
C LEU A 420 -13.07 -8.34 -1.39
N LEU A 421 -12.76 -9.61 -1.15
CA LEU A 421 -12.80 -10.64 -2.19
C LEU A 421 -14.21 -10.82 -2.76
N ALA A 422 -15.25 -10.79 -1.91
CA ALA A 422 -16.64 -10.80 -2.36
C ALA A 422 -16.96 -9.62 -3.30
N SER A 423 -16.50 -8.41 -2.96
CA SER A 423 -16.73 -7.21 -3.79
C SER A 423 -16.05 -7.28 -5.16
N LEU A 424 -14.86 -7.88 -5.24
CA LEU A 424 -14.12 -8.05 -6.50
C LEU A 424 -14.79 -9.06 -7.45
N LEU A 425 -15.55 -10.00 -6.89
CA LEU A 425 -16.26 -11.05 -7.62
C LEU A 425 -17.71 -10.67 -7.97
N TYR A 426 -18.27 -9.63 -7.35
CA TYR A 426 -19.70 -9.31 -7.41
C TYR A 426 -20.30 -9.23 -8.83
N SER A 427 -19.55 -8.71 -9.80
CA SER A 427 -20.03 -8.57 -11.19
C SER A 427 -19.79 -9.80 -12.07
N ARG A 428 -19.13 -10.85 -11.55
CA ARG A 428 -18.79 -12.07 -12.30
C ARG A 428 -19.94 -13.09 -12.23
N ASP A 429 -20.15 -13.83 -13.32
CA ASP A 429 -20.97 -15.05 -13.27
C ASP A 429 -20.10 -16.21 -12.77
N HIS A 430 -20.42 -16.73 -11.58
CA HIS A 430 -19.68 -17.83 -10.97
C HIS A 430 -20.55 -18.66 -10.03
N ALA A 431 -20.18 -19.92 -9.81
CA ALA A 431 -20.76 -20.72 -8.74
C ALA A 431 -20.36 -20.13 -7.36
N PRO A 432 -21.10 -20.41 -6.26
CA PRO A 432 -20.81 -19.82 -4.96
C PRO A 432 -19.35 -19.98 -4.53
N PHE A 433 -18.75 -18.88 -4.05
CA PHE A 433 -17.47 -18.89 -3.37
C PHE A 433 -17.72 -18.97 -1.86
N ASP A 434 -17.20 -20.01 -1.21
CA ASP A 434 -17.12 -20.09 0.25
C ASP A 434 -15.85 -19.35 0.69
N LEU A 435 -16.02 -18.15 1.26
CA LEU A 435 -14.92 -17.23 1.53
C LEU A 435 -14.46 -17.31 2.98
N HIS A 436 -13.20 -17.66 3.18
CA HIS A 436 -12.54 -17.75 4.47
C HIS A 436 -11.42 -16.70 4.56
N GLY A 437 -11.33 -16.00 5.68
CA GLY A 437 -10.36 -14.94 5.91
C GLY A 437 -10.52 -14.35 7.30
N PHE A 438 -9.87 -13.23 7.58
CA PHE A 438 -9.95 -12.62 8.91
C PHE A 438 -11.38 -12.11 9.18
N ASN A 439 -12.01 -12.60 10.25
CA ASN A 439 -13.39 -12.31 10.63
C ASN A 439 -13.49 -11.63 12.02
N ASN A 440 -12.43 -10.90 12.40
CA ASN A 440 -12.31 -10.19 13.68
C ASN A 440 -12.34 -11.14 14.90
N GLN A 441 -11.89 -12.40 14.72
CA GLN A 441 -11.62 -13.31 15.83
C GLN A 441 -10.12 -13.39 16.06
N GLY A 442 -9.67 -13.13 17.28
CA GLY A 442 -8.25 -13.11 17.57
C GLY A 442 -7.91 -12.80 19.02
N GLY A 443 -6.65 -12.47 19.27
CA GLY A 443 -6.05 -12.41 20.60
C GLY A 443 -4.61 -12.89 20.63
N VAL A 444 -4.04 -12.97 21.83
CA VAL A 444 -2.70 -13.50 22.09
C VAL A 444 -2.79 -15.04 22.00
N THR A 445 -2.48 -15.58 20.83
CA THR A 445 -2.63 -17.02 20.53
C THR A 445 -1.57 -17.49 19.51
N THR A 446 -1.52 -18.80 19.27
CA THR A 446 -0.68 -19.39 18.22
C THR A 446 -1.30 -19.16 16.83
N PRO A 447 -0.48 -19.09 15.76
CA PRO A 447 -1.00 -18.98 14.39
C PRO A 447 -2.03 -20.04 14.01
N ALA A 448 -1.84 -21.29 14.46
CA ALA A 448 -2.74 -22.41 14.14
C ALA A 448 -4.13 -22.23 14.79
N VAL A 449 -4.18 -21.74 16.02
CA VAL A 449 -5.45 -21.43 16.68
C VAL A 449 -6.10 -20.21 16.05
N LEU A 450 -5.31 -19.19 15.70
CA LEU A 450 -5.81 -17.99 15.06
C LEU A 450 -6.47 -18.29 13.71
N THR A 451 -5.85 -19.12 12.87
CA THR A 451 -6.48 -19.59 11.63
C THR A 451 -7.75 -20.38 11.91
N ALA A 452 -7.77 -21.21 12.96
CA ALA A 452 -8.96 -21.99 13.32
C ALA A 452 -10.13 -21.14 13.82
N LEU A 453 -9.87 -20.11 14.64
CA LEU A 453 -10.87 -19.13 15.09
C LEU A 453 -11.56 -18.41 13.92
N ASN A 454 -10.80 -18.19 12.84
CA ASN A 454 -11.28 -17.54 11.63
C ASN A 454 -11.78 -18.55 10.57
N GLY A 455 -11.86 -19.83 10.90
CA GLY A 455 -12.27 -20.90 9.98
C GLY A 455 -11.35 -21.09 8.78
N LEU A 456 -10.10 -20.63 8.84
CA LEU A 456 -9.13 -20.62 7.76
C LEU A 456 -8.10 -21.77 7.86
N ASP A 457 -8.07 -22.50 8.99
CA ASP A 457 -7.19 -23.65 9.15
C ASP A 457 -7.52 -24.77 8.15
N GLN A 458 -6.53 -25.61 7.83
CA GLN A 458 -6.65 -26.71 6.88
C GLN A 458 -7.85 -27.64 7.12
N TYR A 459 -8.27 -27.87 8.36
CA TYR A 459 -9.42 -28.73 8.65
C TYR A 459 -10.72 -28.00 8.32
N SER A 460 -10.85 -26.72 8.71
CA SER A 460 -12.00 -25.89 8.34
C SER A 460 -12.17 -25.80 6.83
N LEU A 461 -11.08 -25.60 6.07
CA LEU A 461 -11.10 -25.56 4.62
C LEU A 461 -11.50 -26.91 4.00
N ALA A 462 -10.98 -28.03 4.51
CA ALA A 462 -11.37 -29.36 4.05
C ALA A 462 -12.84 -29.69 4.36
N MET A 463 -13.33 -29.30 5.54
CA MET A 463 -14.74 -29.43 5.90
C MET A 463 -15.64 -28.56 5.02
N ALA A 464 -15.22 -27.32 4.73
CA ALA A 464 -15.93 -26.43 3.79
C ALA A 464 -16.03 -27.04 2.40
N ALA A 465 -14.93 -27.58 1.88
CA ALA A 465 -14.90 -28.28 0.60
C ALA A 465 -15.91 -29.45 0.54
N TYR A 466 -15.98 -30.28 1.58
CA TYR A 466 -16.96 -31.37 1.61
C TYR A 466 -18.40 -30.89 1.71
N ARG A 467 -18.66 -29.81 2.47
CA ARG A 467 -20.00 -29.20 2.51
C ARG A 467 -20.45 -28.70 1.14
N GLN A 468 -19.57 -28.05 0.39
CA GLN A 468 -19.86 -27.59 -0.98
C GLN A 468 -20.13 -28.73 -1.97
N LEU A 469 -19.68 -29.94 -1.66
CA LEU A 469 -19.89 -31.15 -2.45
C LEU A 469 -21.06 -32.02 -1.93
N ASP A 470 -21.85 -31.51 -0.97
CA ASP A 470 -22.93 -32.24 -0.28
C ASP A 470 -22.44 -33.56 0.38
N ARG A 471 -21.22 -33.55 0.92
CA ARG A 471 -20.59 -34.69 1.59
C ARG A 471 -20.48 -34.46 3.09
N GLN A 472 -20.55 -35.55 3.86
CA GLN A 472 -20.34 -35.49 5.30
C GLN A 472 -18.86 -35.29 5.63
N PRO A 473 -18.51 -34.22 6.37
CA PRO A 473 -17.13 -34.01 6.82
C PRO A 473 -16.60 -35.17 7.66
N ASN A 474 -15.30 -35.38 7.64
CA ASN A 474 -14.66 -36.45 8.41
C ASN A 474 -14.60 -36.09 9.90
N ASP A 475 -15.16 -36.93 10.77
CA ASP A 475 -15.10 -36.76 12.24
C ASP A 475 -13.66 -36.53 12.74
N ALA A 476 -12.67 -37.17 12.12
CA ALA A 476 -11.27 -36.98 12.49
C ALA A 476 -10.79 -35.54 12.25
N TRP A 477 -11.26 -34.87 11.19
CA TRP A 477 -10.92 -33.46 10.94
C TRP A 477 -11.60 -32.55 11.96
N TYR A 478 -12.84 -32.84 12.32
CA TYR A 478 -13.56 -32.10 13.37
C TYR A 478 -12.86 -32.23 14.72
N HIS A 479 -12.43 -33.44 15.09
CA HIS A 479 -11.66 -33.65 16.31
C HIS A 479 -10.29 -32.95 16.28
N ALA A 480 -9.58 -33.00 15.14
CA ALA A 480 -8.29 -32.33 14.98
C ALA A 480 -8.42 -30.80 15.04
N HIS A 481 -9.43 -30.22 14.41
CA HIS A 481 -9.77 -28.80 14.51
C HIS A 481 -10.02 -28.39 15.96
N ASN A 482 -10.88 -29.14 16.67
CA ASN A 482 -11.19 -28.84 18.07
C ASN A 482 -10.00 -29.01 19.02
N ALA A 483 -9.06 -29.90 18.68
CA ALA A 483 -7.85 -30.10 19.46
C ALA A 483 -6.95 -28.86 19.48
N LEU A 484 -6.98 -28.01 18.44
CA LEU A 484 -6.23 -26.74 18.40
C LEU A 484 -6.61 -25.83 19.58
N PHE A 485 -7.90 -25.72 19.90
CA PHE A 485 -8.38 -24.92 21.03
C PHE A 485 -8.09 -25.56 22.40
N SER A 486 -7.93 -26.88 22.46
CA SER A 486 -7.63 -27.59 23.70
C SER A 486 -6.16 -27.40 24.14
N ALA A 487 -5.25 -27.31 23.18
CA ALA A 487 -3.83 -27.09 23.42
C ALA A 487 -3.56 -25.71 24.02
N GLU A 488 -4.35 -24.70 23.64
CA GLU A 488 -4.23 -23.34 24.19
C GLU A 488 -4.79 -23.22 25.61
N ARG A 489 -5.89 -23.92 25.93
CA ARG A 489 -6.40 -23.97 27.32
C ARG A 489 -5.39 -24.56 28.29
N ALA A 490 -4.52 -25.47 27.84
CA ALA A 490 -3.43 -26.02 28.65
C ALA A 490 -2.26 -25.04 28.84
N LEU A 491 -2.13 -24.02 27.99
CA LEU A 491 -1.07 -23.02 28.00
C LEU A 491 -1.49 -21.68 28.62
N SER A 492 -2.78 -21.48 28.90
CA SER A 492 -3.27 -20.28 29.58
C SER A 492 -3.17 -20.45 31.10
N PRO A 493 -2.23 -19.79 31.81
CA PRO A 493 -2.25 -19.72 33.25
C PRO A 493 -3.29 -18.68 33.65
N LEU A 494 -4.58 -18.97 33.44
CA LEU A 494 -5.59 -18.31 34.24
C LEU A 494 -5.54 -19.00 35.61
N PRO A 495 -5.10 -18.32 36.68
CA PRO A 495 -5.14 -18.90 38.01
C PRO A 495 -6.58 -19.32 38.31
N ASP A 496 -6.76 -20.44 39.01
CA ASP A 496 -8.03 -20.99 39.50
C ASP A 496 -8.84 -20.05 40.45
N LYS A 497 -8.66 -18.73 40.36
CA LYS A 497 -9.33 -17.73 41.20
C LYS A 497 -10.42 -16.95 40.46
N VAL A 498 -11.26 -17.63 39.67
CA VAL A 498 -12.65 -17.22 39.49
C VAL A 498 -13.49 -18.49 39.25
N LYS A 499 -13.88 -19.14 40.34
CA LYS A 499 -15.06 -20.01 40.40
C LYS A 499 -15.96 -19.47 41.49
#